data_AF-A0A922P1V4-F1
#
_entry.id   AF-A0A922P1V4-F1
#
_cell.length_a   1.000
_cell.length_b   1.000
_cell.length_c   1.000
_cell.angle_alpha   90.00
_cell.angle_beta   90.00
_cell.angle_gamma   90.00
#
_symmetry.space_group_name_H-M   'P 1'
#
loop_
_entity.id
_entity.type
_entity.pdbx_description
1 polymer ?
#
loop_
_entity_poly.entity_id
_entity_poly.type
_entity_poly.pdbx_seq_one_letter_code
_entity_poly.pdbx_strand_id
1 'polypeptide(L)'
;MLERKHRHYISSAVIVAKPAATDAVREILEAMQNVEVFAVQDSKMVLVIEGRTSGELGATLSEISGISGVVAANMVFEHSEDEEAYADEHRTDTA
;
A
#
# COMPACT_ATOMS: atom_id res chain seq x y z
N MET A 1 -24.62 3.56 19.23
CA MET A 1 -23.15 3.59 19.04
C MET A 1 -22.92 3.12 17.62
N LEU A 2 -22.61 4.02 16.67
CA LEU A 2 -22.36 3.61 15.28
C LEU A 2 -21.04 2.83 15.27
N GLU A 3 -21.07 1.58 14.83
CA GLU A 3 -19.87 0.83 14.48
C GLU A 3 -19.13 1.61 13.39
N ARG A 4 -17.91 2.07 13.69
CA ARG A 4 -17.03 2.62 12.66
C ARG A 4 -16.50 1.43 11.88
N LYS A 5 -17.12 1.16 10.72
CA LYS A 5 -16.53 0.34 9.65
C LYS A 5 -15.09 0.84 9.43
N HIS A 6 -14.10 0.06 9.82
CA HIS A 6 -12.71 0.38 9.54
C HIS A 6 -12.47 0.02 8.06
N ARG A 7 -12.36 1.04 7.22
CA ARG A 7 -12.12 0.86 5.80
C ARG A 7 -10.61 0.72 5.59
N HIS A 8 -10.18 -0.41 5.05
CA HIS A 8 -8.79 -0.67 4.73
C HIS A 8 -8.55 -0.38 3.25
N TYR A 9 -7.50 0.38 2.96
CA TYR A 9 -7.12 0.77 1.61
C TYR A 9 -5.77 0.15 1.30
N ILE A 10 -5.72 -0.61 0.21
CA ILE A 10 -4.50 -1.25 -0.27
C ILE A 10 -4.33 -0.85 -1.73
N SER A 11 -3.13 -0.39 -2.07
CA SER A 11 -2.78 -0.05 -3.45
C SER A 11 -1.48 -0.70 -3.86
N SER A 12 -1.29 -0.81 -5.17
CA SER A 12 0.01 -1.12 -5.73
C SER A 12 0.58 0.08 -6.47
N ALA A 13 1.89 0.25 -6.41
CA ALA A 13 2.60 1.29 -7.12
C ALA A 13 3.83 0.74 -7.83
N VAL A 14 4.16 1.34 -8.97
CA VAL A 14 5.41 1.09 -9.69
C VAL A 14 6.31 2.30 -9.54
N ILE A 15 7.48 2.08 -8.96
CA ILE A 15 8.52 3.08 -8.77
C ILE A 15 9.63 2.82 -9.77
N VAL A 16 10.03 3.87 -10.48
CA VAL A 16 11.21 3.84 -11.35
C VAL A 16 12.26 4.72 -10.71
N ALA A 17 13.42 4.16 -10.40
CA ALA A 17 14.58 4.88 -9.90
C ALA A 17 15.64 5.05 -11.00
N LYS A 18 16.65 5.88 -10.73
CA LYS A 18 17.89 5.90 -11.51
C LYS A 18 18.67 4.61 -11.21
N PRO A 19 19.30 3.94 -12.21
CA PRO A 19 20.04 2.70 -11.98
C PRO A 19 21.09 2.78 -10.86
N ALA A 20 21.80 3.90 -10.76
CA ALA A 20 22.81 4.12 -9.72
C ALA A 20 22.23 4.38 -8.32
N ALA A 21 20.92 4.60 -8.21
CA ALA A 21 20.22 4.90 -6.96
C ALA A 21 19.23 3.79 -6.57
N THR A 22 19.06 2.72 -7.37
CA THR A 22 18.06 1.67 -7.12
C THR A 22 18.18 1.11 -5.71
N ASP A 23 19.38 0.68 -5.31
CA ASP A 23 19.56 0.03 -4.01
C ASP A 23 19.30 0.99 -2.84
N ALA A 24 19.73 2.25 -2.97
CA ALA A 24 19.48 3.28 -1.96
C ALA A 24 17.99 3.63 -1.85
N VAL A 25 17.29 3.76 -2.98
CA VAL A 25 15.84 3.98 -2.98
C VAL A 25 15.11 2.78 -2.37
N ARG A 26 15.52 1.56 -2.72
CA ARG A 26 14.96 0.33 -2.16
C ARG A 26 15.11 0.28 -0.64
N GLU A 27 16.30 0.56 -0.10
CA GLU A 27 16.54 0.57 1.34
C GLU A 27 15.65 1.57 2.08
N ILE A 28 15.44 2.77 1.49
CA ILE A 28 14.51 3.76 2.03
C ILE A 28 13.08 3.21 2.03
N LEU A 29 12.64 2.63 0.91
CA LEU A 29 11.28 2.08 0.75
C LEU A 29 11.01 0.92 1.71
N GLU A 30 11.96 0.01 1.92
CA GLU A 30 11.84 -1.10 2.87
C GLU A 30 11.79 -0.63 4.33
N ALA A 31 12.26 0.59 4.62
CA ALA A 31 12.18 1.20 5.94
C ALA A 31 10.89 2.03 6.17
N MET A 32 10.10 2.29 5.10
CA MET A 32 8.86 3.06 5.23
C MET A 32 7.75 2.23 5.86
N GLN A 33 7.04 2.81 6.83
CA GLN A 33 5.88 2.15 7.43
C GLN A 33 4.74 2.04 6.41
N ASN A 34 4.04 0.90 6.41
CA ASN A 34 2.90 0.62 5.52
C ASN A 34 3.25 0.54 4.03
N VAL A 35 4.54 0.37 3.71
CA VAL A 35 5.04 0.11 2.36
C VAL A 35 5.75 -1.24 2.38
N GLU A 36 5.45 -2.08 1.40
CA GLU A 36 6.15 -3.35 1.16
C GLU A 36 6.72 -3.35 -0.26
N VAL A 37 8.00 -3.70 -0.41
CA VAL A 37 8.61 -3.93 -1.73
C VAL A 37 8.28 -5.35 -2.19
N PHE A 38 7.29 -5.48 -3.07
CA PHE A 38 6.84 -6.77 -3.60
C PHE A 38 7.84 -7.37 -4.60
N ALA A 39 8.40 -6.55 -5.48
CA ALA A 39 9.35 -6.99 -6.49
C ALA A 39 10.32 -5.89 -6.90
N VAL A 40 11.52 -6.30 -7.31
CA VAL A 40 12.55 -5.42 -7.88
C VAL A 40 13.08 -6.04 -9.17
N GLN A 41 13.12 -5.25 -10.24
CA GLN A 41 13.73 -5.62 -11.51
C GLN A 41 14.43 -4.40 -12.12
N ASP A 42 15.76 -4.49 -12.24
CA ASP A 42 16.62 -3.39 -12.69
C ASP A 42 16.40 -2.10 -11.90
N SER A 43 15.79 -1.08 -12.51
CA SER A 43 15.46 0.20 -11.86
C SER A 43 13.98 0.37 -11.58
N LYS A 44 13.21 -0.73 -11.64
CA LYS A 44 11.77 -0.74 -11.38
C LYS A 44 11.47 -1.54 -10.12
N MET A 45 10.60 -1.01 -9.29
CA MET A 45 10.14 -1.64 -8.05
C MET A 45 8.61 -1.65 -8.05
N VAL A 46 8.03 -2.79 -7.69
CA VAL A 46 6.60 -2.92 -7.44
C VAL A 46 6.39 -2.90 -5.94
N LEU A 47 5.50 -2.03 -5.48
CA LEU A 47 5.20 -1.84 -4.06
C LEU A 47 3.76 -2.16 -3.77
N VAL A 48 3.49 -2.59 -2.54
CA VAL A 48 2.18 -2.53 -1.89
C VAL A 48 2.19 -1.37 -0.89
N ILE A 49 1.15 -0.56 -0.88
CA ILE A 49 0.96 0.55 0.07
C ILE A 49 -0.37 0.35 0.77
N GLU A 50 -0.35 0.37 2.11
CA GLU A 50 -1.54 0.23 2.95
C GLU A 50 -1.87 1.53 3.69
N GLY A 51 -3.15 1.78 3.88
CA GLY A 51 -3.65 2.97 4.57
C GLY A 51 -5.09 2.83 5.03
N ARG A 52 -5.55 3.83 5.79
CA ARG A 52 -6.92 3.91 6.31
C ARG A 52 -7.82 4.79 5.44
N THR A 53 -7.24 5.53 4.51
CA THR A 53 -7.95 6.35 3.53
C THR A 53 -7.19 6.35 2.19
N SER A 54 -7.89 6.57 1.07
CA SER A 54 -7.22 6.80 -0.23
C SER A 54 -6.28 8.03 -0.19
N GLY A 55 -6.60 9.04 0.64
CA GLY A 55 -5.71 10.19 0.85
C GLY A 55 -4.35 9.82 1.48
N GLU A 56 -4.33 8.86 2.40
CA GLU A 56 -3.08 8.34 3.00
C GLU A 56 -2.22 7.60 1.96
N LEU A 57 -2.85 6.83 1.07
CA LEU A 57 -2.15 6.17 -0.04
C LEU A 57 -1.51 7.20 -0.99
N GLY A 58 -2.28 8.22 -1.38
CA GLY A 58 -1.79 9.30 -2.23
C GLY A 58 -0.67 10.12 -1.59
N ALA A 59 -0.76 10.39 -0.28
CA ALA A 59 0.30 11.07 0.46
C ALA A 59 1.59 10.24 0.49
N THR A 60 1.47 8.93 0.73
CA THR A 60 2.62 8.00 0.71
C THR A 60 3.27 7.96 -0.67
N LEU A 61 2.48 7.87 -1.75
CA LEU A 61 3.01 7.91 -3.11
C LEU A 61 3.72 9.25 -3.42
N SER A 62 3.18 10.37 -2.93
CA SER A 62 3.80 11.69 -3.08
C SER A 62 5.13 11.79 -2.32
N GLU A 63 5.23 11.19 -1.13
CA GLU A 63 6.47 11.10 -0.36
C GLU A 63 7.52 10.29 -1.13
N ILE A 64 7.13 9.12 -1.65
CA ILE A 64 8.00 8.27 -2.47
C ILE A 64 8.49 9.02 -3.72
N SER A 65 7.61 9.76 -4.37
CA SER A 65 7.95 10.58 -5.55
C SER A 65 9.04 11.62 -5.27
N GLY A 66 9.15 12.08 -4.02
CA GLY A 66 10.13 13.06 -3.57
C GLY A 66 11.50 12.48 -3.22
N ILE A 67 11.64 11.15 -3.15
CA ILE A 67 12.90 10.50 -2.79
C ILE A 67 13.94 10.77 -3.88
N SER A 68 15.12 11.24 -3.46
CA SER A 68 16.24 11.48 -4.39
C SER A 68 16.61 10.19 -5.13
N GLY A 69 16.60 10.26 -6.46
CA GLY A 69 16.87 9.11 -7.31
C GLY A 69 15.63 8.45 -7.89
N VAL A 70 14.43 8.76 -7.37
CA VAL A 70 13.17 8.39 -8.01
C VAL A 70 12.96 9.25 -9.26
N VAL A 71 12.57 8.58 -10.35
CA VAL A 71 12.26 9.17 -11.65
C VAL A 71 10.74 9.22 -11.86
N ALA A 72 10.03 8.19 -11.39
CA ALA A 72 8.58 8.13 -11.45
C ALA A 72 8.04 7.27 -10.32
N ALA A 73 6.84 7.62 -9.84
CA ALA A 73 6.06 6.82 -8.91
C ALA A 73 4.60 6.84 -9.41
N ASN A 74 4.08 5.68 -9.81
CA ASN A 74 2.75 5.58 -10.40
C ASN A 74 1.92 4.56 -9.63
N MET A 75 0.73 4.95 -9.21
CA MET A 75 -0.25 4.00 -8.68
C MET A 75 -0.80 3.16 -9.85
N VAL A 76 -0.82 1.85 -9.68
CA VAL A 76 -1.28 0.90 -10.72
C VAL A 76 -2.59 0.24 -10.31
N PHE A 77 -2.89 0.19 -9.02
CA PHE A 77 -4.11 -0.42 -8.49
C PHE A 77 -4.51 0.26 -7.18
N GLU A 78 -5.80 0.48 -6.97
CA GLU A 78 -6.38 0.93 -5.70
C GLU A 78 -7.58 0.03 -5.37
N HIS A 79 -7.54 -0.60 -4.19
CA HIS A 79 -8.64 -1.41 -3.66
C HIS A 79 -9.00 -0.91 -2.26
N SER A 80 -10.29 -0.77 -2.00
CA SER A 80 -10.81 -0.38 -0.69
C SER A 80 -11.84 -1.40 -0.23
N GLU A 81 -11.56 -2.08 0.88
CA GLU A 81 -12.51 -3.01 1.49
C GLU A 81 -13.18 -2.36 2.68
N ASP A 82 -14.49 -2.48 2.72
CA ASP A 82 -15.25 -2.27 3.94
C ASP A 82 -15.14 -3.56 4.76
N GLU A 83 -14.65 -3.49 6.00
CA GLU A 83 -14.68 -4.61 6.92
C GLU A 83 -16.16 -4.98 7.21
N GLU A 84 -16.70 -5.95 6.49
CA GLU A 84 -17.98 -6.56 6.83
C GLU A 84 -17.77 -7.41 8.07
N ALA A 85 -18.49 -7.09 9.14
CA ALA A 85 -18.52 -7.89 10.34
C ALA A 85 -18.87 -9.33 9.94
N TYR A 86 -17.90 -10.24 10.07
CA TYR A 86 -18.17 -11.67 10.13
C TYR A 86 -19.04 -11.90 11.37
N ALA A 87 -20.35 -11.71 11.23
CA ALA A 87 -21.32 -12.13 12.21
C ALA A 87 -21.34 -13.66 12.15
N ASP A 88 -20.58 -14.25 13.06
CA ASP A 88 -20.56 -15.66 13.44
C ASP A 88 -21.97 -16.27 13.35
N GLU A 89 -22.24 -17.08 12.33
CA GLU A 89 -23.45 -17.89 12.22
C GLU A 89 -23.31 -19.11 13.14
N HIS A 90 -23.19 -18.88 14.45
CA HIS A 90 -23.42 -19.90 15.46
C HIS A 90 -24.81 -19.72 16.04
N ARG A 91 -25.82 -20.09 15.25
CA ARG A 91 -27.12 -20.47 15.81
C ARG A 91 -27.37 -21.95 15.56
N THR A 92 -26.81 -22.75 16.46
CA THR A 92 -27.33 -24.08 16.78
C THR A 92 -28.78 -23.91 17.21
N ASP A 93 -29.73 -24.26 16.34
CA ASP A 93 -31.08 -24.60 16.80
C ASP A 93 -31.43 -26.00 16.32
N THR A 94 -31.34 -26.90 17.28
CA THR A 94 -31.96 -28.20 17.32
C THR A 94 -33.44 -27.97 17.65
N ALA A 95 -34.36 -28.42 16.80
CA ALA A 95 -35.73 -28.82 17.17
C ALA A 95 -36.37 -29.61 16.03
#